data_AF-A0A9E3GLR5-F1
#
_entry.id   AF-A0A9E3GLR5-F1
#
_cell.length_a   1.000
_cell.length_b   1.000
_cell.length_c   1.000
_cell.angle_alpha   90.00
_cell.angle_beta   90.00
_cell.angle_gamma   90.00
#
_symmetry.space_group_name_H-M   'P 1'
#
loop_
_entity.id
_entity.type
_entity.pdbx_description
1 polymer ?
#
loop_
_entity_poly.entity_id
_entity_poly.type
_entity_poly.pdbx_seq_one_letter_code
_entity_poly.pdbx_strand_id
1 'polypeptide(L)'
;MPDPLGVALVTVPGAAYLVGLHRLWSTAGRGRVVRREQALAYMAGLAAVAVAVASPLDAATGAKLSMHMVQHVLLVGVAAPLIAVGAPLPTVLWALPGAWRRRLLPEWRRAATSHAGPGWARWTVAGLVLQVGALWVWHAPALYQAALASQALHALEHASFLVTAVVFWWAVAGARHRSVGGAAVVAVFVGALPATALGALMTLAGRPWYPVYAGDPAAALEDQQVAGVVMWGVGGIATVVAALVLFGAWLAALERSQPGGDRGLVRT
;
A
#
# COMPACT_ATOMS: atom_id res chain seq x y z
N MET A 1 -7.91 20.94 14.86
CA MET A 1 -8.64 19.71 15.25
C MET A 1 -8.32 18.66 14.20
N PRO A 2 -8.15 17.38 14.57
CA PRO A 2 -7.88 16.33 13.58
C PRO A 2 -9.04 16.24 12.58
N ASP A 3 -8.73 16.07 11.29
CA ASP A 3 -9.74 15.91 10.23
C ASP A 3 -10.61 14.67 10.52
N PRO A 4 -11.93 14.83 10.70
CA PRO A 4 -12.82 13.71 11.00
C PRO A 4 -12.80 12.63 9.90
N LEU A 5 -12.55 13.00 8.64
CA LEU A 5 -12.49 12.05 7.53
C LEU A 5 -11.19 11.24 7.55
N GLY A 6 -10.04 11.89 7.78
CA GLY A 6 -8.76 11.22 8.04
C GLY A 6 -8.83 10.24 9.23
N VAL A 7 -9.48 10.64 10.34
CA VAL A 7 -9.70 9.75 11.49
C VAL A 7 -10.59 8.57 11.14
N ALA A 8 -11.66 8.78 10.36
CA ALA A 8 -12.54 7.71 9.91
C ALA A 8 -11.82 6.67 9.03
N LEU A 9 -10.88 7.12 8.19
CA LEU A 9 -10.06 6.26 7.32
C LEU A 9 -9.22 5.24 8.12
N VAL A 10 -8.86 5.56 9.36
CA VAL A 10 -8.11 4.66 10.26
C VAL A 10 -9.04 3.86 11.17
N THR A 11 -9.99 4.54 11.80
CA THR A 11 -10.79 3.95 12.89
C THR A 11 -11.79 2.92 12.40
N VAL A 12 -12.44 3.15 11.24
CA VAL A 12 -13.43 2.21 10.69
C VAL A 12 -12.78 0.89 10.25
N PRO A 13 -11.70 0.88 9.43
CA PRO A 13 -11.02 -0.36 9.07
C PRO A 13 -10.39 -1.04 10.29
N GLY A 14 -9.80 -0.27 11.20
CA GLY A 14 -9.20 -0.80 12.44
C GLY A 14 -10.21 -1.49 13.33
N ALA A 15 -11.37 -0.88 13.58
CA ALA A 15 -12.44 -1.48 14.38
C ALA A 15 -12.97 -2.76 13.71
N ALA A 16 -13.22 -2.73 12.40
CA ALA A 16 -13.67 -3.89 11.65
C ALA A 16 -12.65 -5.04 11.74
N TYR A 17 -11.36 -4.76 11.57
CA TYR A 17 -10.32 -5.77 11.65
C TYR A 17 -10.18 -6.34 13.06
N LEU A 18 -10.19 -5.52 14.11
CA LEU A 18 -10.08 -5.98 15.50
C LEU A 18 -11.28 -6.85 15.90
N VAL A 19 -12.51 -6.45 15.56
CA VAL A 19 -13.72 -7.24 15.80
C VAL A 19 -13.65 -8.57 15.04
N GLY A 20 -13.25 -8.53 13.77
CA GLY A 20 -13.06 -9.71 12.93
C GLY A 20 -12.02 -10.67 13.48
N LEU A 21 -10.87 -10.14 13.90
CA LEU A 21 -9.75 -10.88 14.48
C LEU A 21 -10.15 -11.54 15.80
N HIS A 22 -10.81 -10.78 16.69
CA HIS A 22 -11.29 -11.29 17.96
C HIS A 22 -12.25 -12.46 17.76
N ARG A 23 -13.27 -12.28 16.90
CA ARG A 23 -14.24 -13.33 16.59
C ARG A 23 -13.56 -14.55 15.99
N LEU A 24 -12.68 -14.35 15.00
CA LEU A 24 -12.00 -15.43 14.32
C LEU A 24 -11.07 -16.23 15.25
N TRP A 25 -10.32 -15.56 16.12
CA TRP A 25 -9.48 -16.24 17.11
C TRP A 25 -10.29 -16.92 18.21
N SER A 26 -11.44 -16.36 18.60
CA SER A 26 -12.34 -16.98 19.58
C SER A 26 -13.00 -18.27 19.06
N THR A 27 -13.32 -18.33 17.75
CA THR A 27 -14.04 -19.48 17.17
C THR A 27 -13.13 -20.53 16.53
N ALA A 28 -12.08 -20.11 15.81
CA ALA A 28 -11.22 -21.01 15.05
C ALA A 28 -9.91 -21.35 15.78
N GLY A 29 -9.57 -20.60 16.83
CA GLY A 29 -8.28 -20.66 17.52
C GLY A 29 -7.26 -19.66 16.95
N ARG A 30 -6.38 -19.19 17.83
CA ARG A 30 -5.32 -18.21 17.48
C ARG A 30 -4.35 -18.81 16.46
N GLY A 31 -4.05 -18.06 15.40
CA GLY A 31 -3.03 -18.44 14.42
C GLY A 31 -3.48 -19.42 13.33
N ARG A 32 -4.72 -19.92 13.39
CA ARG A 32 -5.22 -20.96 12.46
C ARG A 32 -5.65 -20.42 11.10
N VAL A 33 -6.26 -19.23 11.08
CA VAL A 33 -6.67 -18.54 9.84
C VAL A 33 -5.87 -17.25 9.64
N VAL A 34 -5.66 -16.49 10.71
CA VAL A 34 -4.83 -15.28 10.72
C VAL A 34 -3.71 -15.47 11.73
N ARG A 35 -2.46 -15.44 11.24
CA ARG A 35 -1.24 -15.56 12.05
C ARG A 35 -1.01 -14.28 12.87
N ARG A 36 -0.26 -14.38 13.97
CA ARG A 36 0.02 -13.21 14.84
C ARG A 36 0.80 -12.14 14.08
N GLU A 37 1.73 -12.57 13.24
CA GLU A 37 2.57 -11.71 12.40
C GLU A 37 1.73 -10.95 11.37
N GLN A 38 0.66 -11.54 10.85
CA GLN A 38 -0.27 -10.86 9.94
C GLN A 38 -1.09 -9.80 10.68
N ALA A 39 -1.56 -10.12 11.89
CA ALA A 39 -2.23 -9.13 12.74
C ALA A 39 -1.31 -7.97 13.10
N LEU A 40 -0.06 -8.25 13.49
CA LEU A 40 0.94 -7.22 13.77
C LEU A 40 1.26 -6.37 12.54
N ALA A 41 1.41 -6.98 11.36
CA ALA A 41 1.62 -6.25 10.11
C ALA A 41 0.44 -5.33 9.80
N TYR A 42 -0.80 -5.82 9.94
CA TYR A 42 -1.99 -4.98 9.72
C TYR A 42 -2.03 -3.79 10.68
N MET A 43 -1.78 -4.03 11.97
CA MET A 43 -1.75 -2.96 12.98
C MET A 43 -0.63 -1.95 12.73
N ALA A 44 0.56 -2.41 12.31
CA ALA A 44 1.66 -1.54 11.91
C ALA A 44 1.31 -0.70 10.67
N GLY A 45 0.61 -1.30 9.70
CA GLY A 45 0.10 -0.59 8.53
C GLY A 45 -0.92 0.49 8.91
N LEU A 46 -1.87 0.19 9.80
CA LEU A 46 -2.81 1.18 10.32
C LEU A 46 -2.13 2.29 11.13
N ALA A 47 -1.09 1.95 11.91
CA ALA A 47 -0.29 2.95 12.61
C ALA A 47 0.41 3.88 11.60
N ALA A 48 0.94 3.35 10.49
CA ALA A 48 1.51 4.16 9.42
C ALA A 48 0.46 5.07 8.75
N VAL A 49 -0.77 4.59 8.52
CA VAL A 49 -1.88 5.45 8.05
C VAL A 49 -2.17 6.55 9.07
N ALA A 50 -2.28 6.22 10.36
CA ALA A 50 -2.52 7.21 11.42
C ALA A 50 -1.40 8.26 11.50
N VAL A 51 -0.14 7.86 11.34
CA VAL A 51 0.99 8.78 11.26
C VAL A 51 0.88 9.66 10.02
N ALA A 52 0.44 9.13 8.88
CA ALA A 52 0.23 9.94 7.68
C ALA A 52 -0.89 10.97 7.90
N VAL A 53 -2.07 10.56 8.37
CA VAL A 53 -3.30 11.39 8.31
C VAL A 53 -3.68 12.10 9.61
N ALA A 54 -3.06 11.78 10.75
CA ALA A 54 -3.46 12.31 12.06
C ALA A 54 -2.27 12.83 12.91
N SER A 55 -1.06 12.90 12.33
CA SER A 55 0.13 13.40 13.04
C SER A 55 0.41 14.87 12.74
N PRO A 56 1.39 15.52 13.42
CA PRO A 56 1.88 16.86 13.07
C PRO A 56 2.31 17.01 11.59
N LEU A 57 2.53 15.89 10.89
CA LEU A 57 2.72 15.88 9.44
C LEU A 57 1.52 16.49 8.73
N ASP A 58 0.28 16.16 9.13
CA ASP A 58 -0.95 16.69 8.55
C ASP A 58 -1.09 18.21 8.73
N ALA A 59 -0.64 18.73 9.87
CA ALA A 59 -0.58 20.18 10.08
C ALA A 59 0.47 20.86 9.20
N ALA A 60 1.55 20.15 8.84
CA ALA A 60 2.64 20.66 8.01
C ALA A 60 2.36 20.55 6.50
N THR A 61 1.40 19.72 6.07
CA THR A 61 1.13 19.47 4.64
C THR A 61 0.37 20.61 3.99
N GLY A 62 -0.45 21.35 4.74
CA GLY A 62 -1.04 22.60 4.27
C GLY A 62 0.00 23.71 3.99
N ALA A 63 1.23 23.56 4.49
CA ALA A 63 2.30 24.55 4.33
C ALA A 63 3.41 24.11 3.37
N LYS A 64 3.63 22.80 3.19
CA LYS A 64 4.71 22.25 2.37
C LYS A 64 4.26 21.05 1.54
N LEU A 65 4.47 21.15 0.23
CA LEU A 65 4.30 20.07 -0.73
C LEU A 65 5.20 18.88 -0.39
N SER A 66 6.42 19.11 0.09
CA SER A 66 7.34 18.05 0.49
C SER A 66 6.77 17.17 1.61
N MET A 67 6.11 17.78 2.60
CA MET A 67 5.45 17.06 3.70
C MET A 67 4.22 16.29 3.22
N HIS A 68 3.49 16.85 2.27
CA HIS A 68 2.39 16.15 1.60
C HIS A 68 2.89 14.94 0.78
N MET A 69 4.04 15.03 0.11
CA MET A 69 4.65 13.86 -0.54
C MET A 69 5.09 12.78 0.46
N VAL A 70 5.55 13.16 1.66
CA VAL A 70 5.83 12.19 2.74
C VAL A 70 4.57 11.41 3.13
N GLN A 71 3.40 12.06 3.22
CA GLN A 71 2.13 11.37 3.47
C GLN A 71 1.85 10.32 2.37
N HIS A 72 1.94 10.72 1.10
CA HIS A 72 1.71 9.81 -0.04
C HIS A 72 2.68 8.63 -0.05
N VAL A 73 3.98 8.88 0.14
CA VAL A 73 5.01 7.82 0.21
C VAL A 73 4.76 6.87 1.38
N LEU A 74 4.37 7.38 2.55
CA LEU A 74 4.07 6.55 3.72
C LEU A 74 2.84 5.67 3.50
N LEU A 75 1.77 6.22 2.89
CA LEU A 75 0.55 5.47 2.57
C LEU A 75 0.81 4.36 1.55
N VAL A 76 1.50 4.66 0.46
CA VAL A 76 1.69 3.74 -0.67
C VAL A 76 2.84 2.75 -0.43
N GLY A 77 3.97 3.23 0.08
CA GLY A 77 5.21 2.48 0.22
C GLY A 77 5.34 1.69 1.52
N VAL A 78 4.59 2.05 2.57
CA VAL A 78 4.69 1.43 3.90
C VAL A 78 3.34 0.87 4.38
N ALA A 79 2.30 1.70 4.45
CA ALA A 79 1.02 1.27 5.00
C ALA A 79 0.36 0.19 4.12
N ALA A 80 0.27 0.42 2.82
CA ALA A 80 -0.35 -0.50 1.88
C ALA A 80 0.27 -1.91 1.85
N PRO A 81 1.59 -2.12 1.75
CA PRO A 81 2.17 -3.46 1.78
C PRO A 81 1.91 -4.19 3.11
N LEU A 82 2.01 -3.47 4.24
CA LEU A 82 1.75 -4.02 5.57
C LEU A 82 0.28 -4.44 5.74
N ILE A 83 -0.66 -3.61 5.29
CA ILE A 83 -2.09 -3.92 5.27
C ILE A 83 -2.38 -5.12 4.37
N ALA A 84 -1.79 -5.16 3.16
CA ALA A 84 -2.03 -6.23 2.19
C ALA A 84 -1.60 -7.61 2.72
N VAL A 85 -0.44 -7.71 3.38
CA VAL A 85 0.04 -8.97 3.99
C VAL A 85 -0.69 -9.33 5.29
N GLY A 86 -1.40 -8.36 5.88
CA GLY A 86 -2.16 -8.51 7.13
C GLY A 86 -3.45 -9.33 7.04
N ALA A 87 -3.73 -9.95 5.88
CA ALA A 87 -4.94 -10.73 5.63
C ALA A 87 -6.26 -9.98 5.96
N PRO A 88 -6.47 -8.77 5.39
CA PRO A 88 -7.62 -7.93 5.73
C PRO A 88 -8.94 -8.58 5.30
N LEU A 89 -8.98 -9.21 4.12
CA LEU A 89 -10.19 -9.81 3.54
C LEU A 89 -10.84 -10.89 4.42
N PRO A 90 -10.13 -11.98 4.83
CA PRO A 90 -10.75 -12.96 5.71
C PRO A 90 -11.09 -12.38 7.09
N THR A 91 -10.34 -11.38 7.57
CA THR A 91 -10.56 -10.81 8.90
C THR A 91 -11.81 -9.92 8.93
N VAL A 92 -11.97 -8.99 7.98
CA VAL A 92 -13.11 -8.07 7.93
C VAL A 92 -14.44 -8.81 7.67
N LEU A 93 -14.44 -9.89 6.88
CA LEU A 93 -15.62 -10.75 6.72
C LEU A 93 -16.11 -11.32 8.06
N TRP A 94 -15.20 -11.62 8.98
CA TRP A 94 -15.57 -12.09 10.31
C TRP A 94 -16.12 -11.00 11.24
N ALA A 95 -15.98 -9.73 10.87
CA ALA A 95 -16.64 -8.61 11.56
C ALA A 95 -18.15 -8.55 11.29
N LEU A 96 -18.59 -9.07 10.14
CA LEU A 96 -20.02 -9.06 9.77
C LEU A 96 -20.87 -10.01 10.61
N PRO A 97 -22.18 -9.73 10.77
CA PRO A 97 -23.14 -10.66 11.36
C PRO A 97 -23.21 -11.99 10.60
N GLY A 98 -23.55 -13.08 11.30
CA GLY A 98 -23.51 -14.44 10.74
C GLY A 98 -24.34 -14.65 9.47
N ALA A 99 -25.48 -13.97 9.33
CA ALA A 99 -26.33 -14.04 8.14
C ALA A 99 -25.64 -13.46 6.90
N TRP A 100 -25.10 -12.25 7.02
CA TRP A 100 -24.34 -11.58 5.96
C TRP A 100 -23.05 -12.35 5.63
N ARG A 101 -22.35 -12.83 6.66
CA ARG A 101 -21.15 -13.66 6.48
C ARG A 101 -21.42 -14.89 5.63
N ARG A 102 -22.48 -15.66 5.92
CA ARG A 102 -22.83 -16.86 5.13
C ARG A 102 -23.22 -16.53 3.69
N ARG A 103 -23.94 -15.42 3.49
CA ARG A 103 -24.36 -14.97 2.16
C ARG A 103 -23.17 -14.56 1.29
N LEU A 104 -22.20 -13.84 1.86
CA LEU A 104 -21.06 -13.28 1.12
C LEU A 104 -19.87 -14.24 1.01
N LEU A 105 -19.76 -15.24 1.90
CA LEU A 105 -18.60 -16.15 1.98
C LEU A 105 -18.18 -16.79 0.64
N PRO A 106 -19.08 -17.26 -0.25
CA PRO A 106 -18.66 -17.91 -1.49
C PRO A 106 -17.95 -16.94 -2.44
N GLU A 107 -18.54 -15.78 -2.69
CA GLU A 107 -17.97 -14.75 -3.57
C GLU A 107 -16.70 -14.17 -2.96
N TRP A 108 -16.69 -13.94 -1.66
CA TRP A 108 -15.52 -13.37 -0.99
C TRP A 108 -14.35 -14.34 -0.95
N ARG A 109 -14.59 -15.65 -0.79
CA ARG A 109 -13.53 -16.67 -0.93
C ARG A 109 -12.95 -16.66 -2.34
N ARG A 110 -13.80 -16.62 -3.37
CA ARG A 110 -13.35 -16.53 -4.76
C ARG A 110 -12.51 -15.29 -4.99
N ALA A 111 -12.97 -14.13 -4.51
CA ALA A 111 -12.22 -12.88 -4.60
C ALA A 111 -10.88 -12.96 -3.86
N ALA A 112 -10.88 -13.41 -2.60
CA ALA A 112 -9.68 -13.50 -1.76
C ALA A 112 -8.60 -14.43 -2.31
N THR A 113 -8.93 -15.40 -3.17
CA THR A 113 -7.96 -16.28 -3.84
C THR A 113 -7.73 -15.93 -5.31
N SER A 114 -8.48 -14.98 -5.88
CA SER A 114 -8.43 -14.66 -7.31
C SER A 114 -7.13 -14.01 -7.76
N HIS A 115 -6.35 -13.45 -6.82
CA HIS A 115 -5.01 -12.91 -7.09
C HIS A 115 -3.90 -13.97 -7.22
N ALA A 116 -4.24 -15.25 -7.04
CA ALA A 116 -3.31 -16.36 -7.20
C ALA A 116 -3.48 -17.05 -8.57
N GLY A 117 -2.41 -17.71 -9.03
CA GLY A 117 -2.45 -18.51 -10.28
C GLY A 117 -2.71 -17.65 -11.53
N PRO A 118 -3.61 -18.07 -12.44
CA PRO A 118 -3.87 -17.33 -13.69
C PRO A 118 -4.39 -15.90 -13.49
N GLY A 119 -5.03 -15.63 -12.34
CA GLY A 119 -5.55 -14.30 -12.03
C GLY A 119 -4.49 -13.30 -11.55
N TRP A 120 -3.28 -13.76 -11.21
CA TRP A 120 -2.22 -12.91 -10.69
C TRP A 120 -1.86 -11.76 -11.64
N ALA A 121 -1.64 -12.07 -12.93
CA ALA A 121 -1.29 -11.06 -13.92
C ALA A 121 -2.40 -10.02 -14.07
N ARG A 122 -3.66 -10.46 -14.14
CA ARG A 122 -4.83 -9.57 -14.23
C ARG A 122 -4.90 -8.61 -13.06
N TRP A 123 -4.77 -9.09 -11.82
CA TRP A 123 -4.84 -8.24 -10.63
C TRP A 123 -3.63 -7.34 -10.47
N THR A 124 -2.44 -7.80 -10.85
CA THR A 124 -1.22 -6.99 -10.85
C THR A 124 -1.35 -5.83 -11.85
N VAL A 125 -1.77 -6.11 -13.09
CA VAL A 125 -2.01 -5.09 -14.12
C VAL A 125 -3.12 -4.13 -13.70
N ALA A 126 -4.24 -4.64 -13.17
CA ALA A 126 -5.32 -3.79 -12.68
C ALA A 126 -4.86 -2.87 -11.54
N GLY A 127 -4.12 -3.41 -10.56
CA GLY A 127 -3.54 -2.65 -9.47
C GLY A 127 -2.58 -1.56 -9.96
N LEU A 128 -1.70 -1.90 -10.90
CA LEU A 128 -0.78 -0.94 -11.55
C LEU A 128 -1.55 0.19 -12.24
N VAL A 129 -2.50 -0.15 -13.13
CA VAL A 129 -3.27 0.84 -13.88
C VAL A 129 -4.03 1.77 -12.95
N LEU A 130 -4.69 1.22 -11.93
CA LEU A 130 -5.43 2.02 -10.95
C LEU A 130 -4.50 2.94 -10.15
N GLN A 131 -3.33 2.45 -9.75
CA GLN A 131 -2.36 3.24 -9.00
C GLN A 131 -1.72 4.34 -9.85
N VAL A 132 -1.37 4.06 -11.11
CA VAL A 132 -0.90 5.06 -12.08
C VAL A 132 -1.97 6.12 -12.29
N GLY A 133 -3.22 5.69 -12.49
CA GLY A 133 -4.35 6.60 -12.68
C GLY A 133 -4.53 7.52 -11.47
N ALA A 134 -4.61 6.96 -10.26
CA ALA A 134 -4.73 7.74 -9.03
C ALA A 134 -3.57 8.74 -8.89
N LEU A 135 -2.33 8.31 -9.15
CA LEU A 135 -1.14 9.16 -9.09
C LEU A 135 -1.26 10.38 -9.98
N TRP A 136 -1.45 10.19 -11.28
CA TRP A 136 -1.43 11.29 -12.23
C TRP A 136 -2.66 12.19 -12.13
N VAL A 137 -3.83 11.62 -11.83
CA VAL A 137 -5.07 12.38 -11.63
C VAL A 137 -4.93 13.34 -10.46
N TRP A 138 -4.45 12.87 -9.31
CA TRP A 138 -4.37 13.71 -8.12
C TRP A 138 -3.22 14.70 -8.15
N HIS A 139 -2.13 14.40 -8.87
CA HIS A 139 -1.04 15.36 -9.04
C HIS A 139 -1.27 16.38 -10.16
N ALA A 140 -2.39 16.30 -10.90
CA ALA A 140 -2.79 17.34 -11.82
C ALA A 140 -3.07 18.64 -11.04
N PRO A 141 -2.49 19.81 -11.43
CA PRO A 141 -2.56 21.03 -10.62
C PRO A 141 -3.96 21.47 -10.18
N ALA A 142 -4.97 21.27 -11.03
CA ALA A 142 -6.34 21.62 -10.70
C ALA A 142 -6.94 20.74 -9.60
N LEU A 143 -6.75 19.41 -9.71
CA LEU A 143 -7.29 18.45 -8.73
C LEU A 143 -6.49 18.47 -7.43
N TYR A 144 -5.17 18.63 -7.51
CA TYR A 144 -4.30 18.80 -6.36
C TYR A 144 -4.76 19.97 -5.47
N GLN A 145 -4.99 21.13 -6.09
CA GLN A 145 -5.46 22.31 -5.35
C GLN A 145 -6.90 22.13 -4.83
N ALA A 146 -7.77 21.46 -5.59
CA ALA A 146 -9.11 21.14 -5.14
C ALA A 146 -9.11 20.20 -3.91
N ALA A 147 -8.19 19.24 -3.87
CA ALA A 147 -8.00 18.35 -2.71
C ALA A 147 -7.60 19.16 -1.48
N LEU A 148 -6.61 20.05 -1.57
CA LEU A 148 -6.19 20.89 -0.44
C LEU A 148 -7.27 21.88 0.02
N ALA A 149 -8.18 22.28 -0.86
CA ALA A 149 -9.29 23.17 -0.53
C ALA A 149 -10.50 22.44 0.08
N SER A 150 -10.58 21.11 0.01
CA SER A 150 -11.74 20.33 0.44
C SER A 150 -11.34 19.05 1.17
N GLN A 151 -11.68 18.96 2.46
CA GLN A 151 -11.43 17.78 3.29
C GLN A 151 -11.98 16.48 2.65
N ALA A 152 -13.14 16.56 1.99
CA ALA A 152 -13.73 15.40 1.32
C ALA A 152 -12.91 14.93 0.11
N LEU A 153 -12.38 15.87 -0.68
CA LEU A 153 -11.52 15.53 -1.81
C LEU A 153 -10.14 15.05 -1.36
N HIS A 154 -9.57 15.67 -0.33
CA HIS A 154 -8.30 15.21 0.27
C HIS A 154 -8.43 13.79 0.86
N ALA A 155 -9.53 13.51 1.57
CA ALA A 155 -9.80 12.16 2.07
C ALA A 155 -10.00 11.15 0.92
N LEU A 156 -10.67 11.56 -0.17
CA LEU A 156 -10.83 10.73 -1.35
C LEU A 156 -9.50 10.46 -2.06
N GLU A 157 -8.62 11.46 -2.16
CA GLU A 157 -7.25 11.32 -2.66
C GLU A 157 -6.48 10.27 -1.86
N HIS A 158 -6.35 10.46 -0.54
CA HIS A 158 -5.67 9.52 0.35
C HIS A 158 -6.29 8.12 0.31
N ALA A 159 -7.62 8.02 0.32
CA ALA A 159 -8.32 6.74 0.23
C ALA A 159 -8.02 6.05 -1.11
N SER A 160 -8.00 6.78 -2.22
CA SER A 160 -7.70 6.23 -3.53
C SER A 160 -6.25 5.74 -3.62
N PHE A 161 -5.28 6.48 -3.07
CA PHE A 161 -3.89 6.03 -2.97
C PHE A 161 -3.76 4.75 -2.16
N LEU A 162 -4.36 4.72 -0.99
CA LEU A 162 -4.28 3.57 -0.10
C LEU A 162 -4.97 2.33 -0.69
N VAL A 163 -6.20 2.47 -1.19
CA VAL A 163 -6.98 1.34 -1.74
C VAL A 163 -6.31 0.77 -2.97
N THR A 164 -5.90 1.60 -3.93
CA THR A 164 -5.23 1.12 -5.15
C THR A 164 -3.89 0.47 -4.84
N ALA A 165 -3.11 1.03 -3.91
CA ALA A 165 -1.87 0.43 -3.44
C ALA A 165 -2.10 -0.92 -2.72
N VAL A 166 -3.12 -1.03 -1.86
CA VAL A 166 -3.46 -2.30 -1.19
C VAL A 166 -3.85 -3.37 -2.20
N VAL A 167 -4.61 -3.03 -3.25
CA VAL A 167 -4.96 -3.97 -4.34
C VAL A 167 -3.70 -4.45 -5.06
N PHE A 168 -2.79 -3.55 -5.40
CA PHE A 168 -1.51 -3.88 -6.03
C PHE A 168 -0.66 -4.80 -5.12
N TRP A 169 -0.46 -4.42 -3.87
CA TRP A 169 0.33 -5.21 -2.91
C TRP A 169 -0.31 -6.54 -2.55
N TRP A 170 -1.64 -6.65 -2.58
CA TRP A 170 -2.35 -7.89 -2.44
C TRP A 170 -2.09 -8.83 -3.62
N ALA A 171 -2.08 -8.32 -4.85
CA ALA A 171 -1.66 -9.08 -6.03
C ALA A 171 -0.20 -9.54 -5.93
N VAL A 172 0.72 -8.65 -5.55
CA VAL A 172 2.14 -8.95 -5.32
C VAL A 172 2.33 -10.03 -4.26
N ALA A 173 1.61 -9.97 -3.14
CA ALA A 173 1.65 -10.99 -2.09
C ALA A 173 1.16 -12.37 -2.58
N GLY A 174 0.26 -12.40 -3.58
CA GLY A 174 -0.22 -13.62 -4.22
C GLY A 174 0.83 -14.41 -4.99
N ALA A 175 1.92 -13.75 -5.40
CA ALA A 175 3.03 -14.41 -6.10
C ALA A 175 3.87 -15.31 -5.20
N ARG A 176 3.79 -15.15 -3.87
CA ARG A 176 4.66 -15.82 -2.88
C ARG A 176 4.59 -17.35 -2.87
N HIS A 177 3.57 -17.94 -3.51
CA HIS A 177 3.32 -19.38 -3.45
C HIS A 177 3.79 -20.20 -4.67
N ARG A 178 4.30 -19.59 -5.77
CA ARG A 178 4.66 -20.32 -7.01
C ARG A 178 5.77 -19.63 -7.84
N SER A 179 6.13 -20.25 -8.98
CA SER A 179 7.20 -19.90 -9.96
C SER A 179 7.25 -18.45 -10.50
N VAL A 180 6.39 -17.54 -10.02
CA VAL A 180 6.27 -16.15 -10.48
C VAL A 180 6.90 -15.14 -9.51
N GLY A 181 7.66 -15.59 -8.51
CA GLY A 181 8.31 -14.70 -7.52
C GLY A 181 9.21 -13.62 -8.15
N GLY A 182 9.99 -13.97 -9.17
CA GLY A 182 10.77 -12.98 -9.94
C GLY A 182 9.90 -11.94 -10.66
N ALA A 183 8.75 -12.36 -11.22
CA ALA A 183 7.82 -11.44 -11.87
C ALA A 183 7.18 -10.44 -10.89
N ALA A 184 6.98 -10.84 -9.62
CA ALA A 184 6.50 -9.94 -8.59
C ALA A 184 7.52 -8.86 -8.20
N VAL A 185 8.82 -9.21 -8.16
CA VAL A 185 9.89 -8.23 -7.98
C VAL A 185 9.90 -7.23 -9.13
N VAL A 186 9.81 -7.70 -10.37
CA VAL A 186 9.71 -6.83 -11.55
C VAL A 186 8.46 -5.94 -11.49
N ALA A 187 7.31 -6.48 -11.10
CA ALA A 187 6.08 -5.71 -10.96
C ALA A 187 6.21 -4.55 -9.97
N VAL A 188 6.92 -4.75 -8.85
CA VAL A 188 7.19 -3.68 -7.86
C VAL A 188 8.05 -2.57 -8.46
N PHE A 189 9.08 -2.90 -9.25
CA PHE A 189 9.88 -1.89 -9.95
C PHE A 189 9.07 -1.16 -11.02
N VAL A 190 8.29 -1.88 -11.83
CA VAL A 190 7.41 -1.29 -12.86
C VAL A 190 6.38 -0.36 -12.22
N GLY A 191 5.81 -0.75 -11.07
CA GLY A 191 4.87 0.09 -10.32
C GLY A 191 5.47 1.36 -9.74
N ALA A 192 6.79 1.39 -9.50
CA ALA A 192 7.48 2.58 -9.04
C ALA A 192 7.79 3.59 -10.17
N LEU A 193 7.91 3.14 -11.42
CA LEU A 193 8.30 4.00 -12.55
C LEU A 193 7.45 5.26 -12.72
N PRO A 194 6.10 5.23 -12.62
CA PRO A 194 5.28 6.43 -12.77
C PRO A 194 5.55 7.48 -11.69
N ALA A 195 5.72 7.04 -10.44
CA ALA A 195 6.07 7.91 -9.31
C ALA A 195 7.49 8.47 -9.47
N THR A 196 8.44 7.65 -9.92
CA THR A 196 9.80 8.09 -10.24
C THR A 196 9.81 9.14 -11.34
N ALA A 197 9.06 8.93 -12.42
CA ALA A 197 8.96 9.87 -13.52
C ALA A 197 8.36 11.20 -13.06
N LEU A 198 7.25 11.16 -12.31
CA LEU A 198 6.63 12.38 -11.78
C LEU A 198 7.55 13.11 -10.80
N GLY A 199 8.18 12.39 -9.87
CA GLY A 199 9.14 12.95 -8.92
C GLY A 199 10.34 13.59 -9.61
N ALA A 200 10.86 12.96 -10.67
CA ALA A 200 11.94 13.54 -11.49
C ALA A 200 11.48 14.83 -12.19
N LEU A 201 10.29 14.84 -12.78
CA LEU A 201 9.73 16.04 -13.41
C LEU A 201 9.54 17.19 -12.41
N MET A 202 9.09 16.89 -11.19
CA MET A 202 8.97 17.89 -10.12
C MET A 202 10.35 18.41 -9.66
N THR A 203 11.33 17.51 -9.51
CA THR A 203 12.72 17.83 -9.13
C THR A 203 13.40 18.73 -10.15
N LEU A 204 13.11 18.52 -11.45
CA LEU A 204 13.73 19.25 -12.55
C LEU A 204 12.88 20.43 -13.03
N ALA A 205 11.77 20.73 -12.37
CA ALA A 205 10.89 21.83 -12.75
C ALA A 205 11.61 23.17 -12.61
N GLY A 206 11.38 24.09 -13.55
CA GLY A 206 11.87 25.47 -13.49
C GLY A 206 10.84 26.48 -12.97
N ARG A 207 9.64 26.02 -12.58
CA ARG A 207 8.57 26.85 -12.03
C ARG A 207 7.67 26.05 -11.10
N PRO A 208 7.09 26.66 -10.06
CA PRO A 208 6.12 25.98 -9.21
C PRO A 208 4.87 25.62 -10.03
N TRP A 209 4.37 24.40 -9.86
CA TRP A 209 3.17 23.88 -10.51
C TRP A 209 1.90 24.10 -9.67
N TYR A 210 2.06 24.29 -8.36
CA TYR A 210 0.97 24.33 -7.39
C TYR A 210 0.89 25.72 -6.72
N PRO A 211 0.05 26.63 -7.25
CA PRO A 211 -0.14 27.98 -6.71
C PRO A 211 -0.64 28.05 -5.27
N VAL A 212 -1.18 26.99 -4.70
CA VAL A 212 -1.60 26.95 -3.29
C VAL A 212 -0.45 27.25 -2.32
N TYR A 213 0.80 27.00 -2.73
CA TYR A 213 2.01 27.33 -1.97
C TYR A 213 2.62 28.68 -2.41
N ALA A 214 1.90 29.52 -3.15
CA ALA A 214 2.40 30.74 -3.81
C ALA A 214 2.70 31.93 -2.88
N GLY A 215 3.31 31.67 -1.73
CA GLY A 215 4.01 32.70 -0.96
C GLY A 215 5.21 33.22 -1.77
N ASP A 216 6.42 32.86 -1.36
CA ASP A 216 7.62 33.13 -2.17
C ASP A 216 7.73 32.09 -3.31
N PRO A 217 7.69 32.51 -4.60
CA PRO A 217 7.83 31.59 -5.73
C PRO A 217 9.12 30.79 -5.73
N ALA A 218 10.22 31.35 -5.21
CA ALA A 218 11.50 30.66 -5.11
C ALA A 218 11.42 29.54 -4.06
N ALA A 219 10.89 29.84 -2.87
CA ALA A 219 10.67 28.85 -1.82
C ALA A 219 9.67 27.76 -2.24
N ALA A 220 8.60 28.12 -2.96
CA ALA A 220 7.62 27.16 -3.47
C ALA A 220 8.23 26.23 -4.53
N LEU A 221 9.11 26.76 -5.39
CA LEU A 221 9.85 25.96 -6.36
C LEU A 221 10.82 25.01 -5.66
N GLU A 222 11.60 25.51 -4.70
CA GLU A 222 12.53 24.69 -3.90
C GLU A 222 11.79 23.56 -3.19
N ASP A 223 10.69 23.85 -2.51
CA ASP A 223 9.88 22.84 -1.82
C ASP A 223 9.29 21.82 -2.80
N GLN A 224 8.88 22.22 -4.01
CA GLN A 224 8.45 21.29 -5.05
C GLN A 224 9.57 20.38 -5.54
N GLN A 225 10.79 20.90 -5.69
CA GLN A 225 11.93 20.08 -6.11
C GLN A 225 12.28 19.07 -5.02
N VAL A 226 12.26 19.49 -3.75
CA VAL A 226 12.41 18.60 -2.59
C VAL A 226 11.30 17.56 -2.55
N ALA A 227 10.05 17.96 -2.79
CA ALA A 227 8.91 17.06 -2.86
C ALA A 227 9.10 16.00 -3.96
N GLY A 228 9.63 16.39 -5.11
CA GLY A 228 10.08 15.48 -6.15
C GLY A 228 11.08 14.45 -5.62
N VAL A 229 12.16 14.90 -4.97
CA VAL A 229 13.18 14.03 -4.37
C VAL A 229 12.60 13.08 -3.32
N VAL A 230 11.68 13.54 -2.47
CA VAL A 230 10.96 12.67 -1.54
C VAL A 230 10.21 11.58 -2.30
N MET A 231 9.48 11.96 -3.34
CA MET A 231 8.65 11.05 -4.11
C MET A 231 9.44 9.92 -4.79
N TRP A 232 10.51 10.24 -5.52
CA TRP A 232 11.29 9.22 -6.23
C TRP A 232 12.44 8.63 -5.41
N GLY A 233 13.07 9.42 -4.53
CA GLY A 233 14.18 9.00 -3.68
C GLY A 233 13.72 8.17 -2.49
N VAL A 234 12.91 8.74 -1.60
CA VAL A 234 12.38 8.01 -0.42
C VAL A 234 11.43 6.90 -0.87
N GLY A 235 10.56 7.19 -1.84
CA GLY A 235 9.72 6.18 -2.47
C GLY A 235 10.54 5.04 -3.10
N GLY A 236 11.62 5.37 -3.82
CA GLY A 236 12.53 4.39 -4.40
C GLY A 236 13.22 3.49 -3.37
N ILE A 237 13.64 4.05 -2.22
CA ILE A 237 14.18 3.26 -1.11
C ILE A 237 13.13 2.26 -0.60
N ALA A 238 11.89 2.69 -0.39
CA ALA A 238 10.80 1.80 0.03
C ALA A 238 10.57 0.68 -0.99
N THR A 239 10.58 1.01 -2.29
CA THR A 239 10.51 0.03 -3.39
C THR A 239 11.65 -0.99 -3.33
N VAL A 240 12.90 -0.54 -3.16
CA VAL A 240 14.08 -1.42 -3.08
C VAL A 240 13.99 -2.34 -1.88
N VAL A 241 13.64 -1.83 -0.70
CA VAL A 241 13.47 -2.64 0.52
C VAL A 241 12.39 -3.71 0.29
N ALA A 242 11.25 -3.32 -0.28
CA ALA A 242 10.18 -4.28 -0.56
C ALA A 242 10.59 -5.34 -1.60
N ALA A 243 11.31 -4.94 -2.65
CA ALA A 243 11.86 -5.85 -3.66
C ALA A 243 12.85 -6.85 -3.05
N LEU A 244 13.75 -6.40 -2.17
CA LEU A 244 14.69 -7.26 -1.45
C LEU A 244 13.97 -8.26 -0.54
N VAL A 245 12.95 -7.81 0.21
CA VAL A 245 12.13 -8.69 1.05
C VAL A 245 11.40 -9.74 0.22
N LEU A 246 10.83 -9.36 -0.93
CA LEU A 246 10.17 -10.29 -1.84
C LEU A 246 11.15 -11.28 -2.46
N PHE A 247 12.31 -10.80 -2.89
CA PHE A 247 13.35 -11.63 -3.47
C PHE A 247 13.88 -12.66 -2.46
N GLY A 248 14.19 -12.23 -1.24
CA GLY A 248 14.62 -13.14 -0.16
C GLY A 248 13.54 -14.16 0.20
N ALA A 249 12.27 -13.74 0.27
CA ALA A 249 11.15 -14.64 0.52
C ALA A 249 10.97 -15.68 -0.61
N TRP A 250 11.22 -15.26 -1.87
CA TRP A 250 11.18 -16.13 -3.03
C TRP A 250 12.33 -17.14 -3.03
N LEU A 251 13.57 -16.71 -2.77
CA LEU A 251 14.74 -17.59 -2.68
C LEU A 251 14.55 -18.66 -1.60
N ALA A 252 14.13 -18.26 -0.40
CA ALA A 252 13.85 -19.18 0.69
C ALA A 252 12.72 -20.18 0.35
N ALA A 253 11.78 -19.80 -0.52
CA ALA A 253 10.73 -20.71 -0.97
C ALA A 253 11.24 -21.74 -2.00
N LEU A 254 12.18 -21.34 -2.87
CA LEU A 254 12.85 -22.24 -3.82
C LEU A 254 13.69 -23.29 -3.08
N GLU A 255 14.48 -22.87 -2.09
CA GLU A 255 15.29 -23.76 -1.25
C GLU A 255 14.44 -24.81 -0.53
N ARG A 256 13.31 -24.40 0.08
CA ARG A 256 12.37 -25.33 0.72
C ARG A 256 11.72 -26.32 -0.25
N SER A 257 11.69 -25.98 -1.54
CA SER A 257 11.07 -26.81 -2.58
C SER A 257 12.04 -27.80 -3.22
N GLN A 258 13.34 -27.76 -2.89
CA GLN A 258 14.33 -28.75 -3.32
C GLN A 258 14.57 -29.79 -2.20
N PRO A 259 14.00 -31.00 -2.28
CA PRO A 259 14.25 -32.04 -1.30
C PRO A 259 15.63 -32.67 -1.55
N GLY A 260 16.59 -32.44 -0.65
CA GLY A 260 17.72 -33.34 -0.41
C GLY A 260 18.64 -33.69 -1.60
N GLY A 261 19.23 -32.69 -2.26
CA GLY A 261 20.17 -32.90 -3.37
C GLY A 261 21.53 -33.51 -3.02
N ASP A 262 21.80 -33.97 -1.78
CA ASP A 262 23.13 -34.47 -1.44
C ASP A 262 23.17 -35.51 -0.30
N ARG A 263 22.47 -36.63 -0.47
CA ARG A 263 22.64 -37.83 0.40
C ARG A 263 22.79 -39.13 -0.39
N GLY A 264 23.24 -39.07 -1.65
CA GLY A 264 23.15 -40.20 -2.57
C GLY A 264 24.39 -40.57 -3.37
N LEU A 265 25.55 -39.91 -3.21
CA LEU A 265 26.73 -40.20 -4.03
C LEU A 265 28.02 -40.44 -3.22
N VAL A 266 27.94 -41.24 -2.15
CA VAL A 266 29.12 -41.96 -1.61
C VAL A 266 28.69 -43.33 -1.07
N ARG A 267 28.31 -44.24 -1.97
CA ARG A 267 28.36 -45.72 -1.87
C ARG A 267 28.24 -46.14 -3.33
N THR A 268 29.28 -46.62 -4.00
CA THR A 268 30.23 -47.69 -3.68
C THR A 268 31.45 -47.56 -4.58
#